data_AF-A0A2T4DC76-F1
#
_entry.id   AF-A0A2T4DC76-F1
#
_cell.length_a   1.000
_cell.length_b   1.000
_cell.length_c   1.000
_cell.angle_alpha   90.00
_cell.angle_beta   90.00
_cell.angle_gamma   90.00
#
_symmetry.space_group_name_H-M   'P 1'
#
loop_
_entity.id
_entity.type
_entity.pdbx_description
1 polymer ?
#
loop_
_entity_poly.entity_id
_entity_poly.type
_entity_poly.pdbx_seq_one_letter_code
_entity_poly.pdbx_strand_id
1 'polypeptide(L)'
;MVTSKIHLKPEKFIFFSTVYQKLMHQKPYQLLLFLFSILVHPFTYFIYRKRKHSNTYDQAFALRSQYYIEHGLVAQWQKEFEQQEIAKATFFKEAVLASQIQLTAKHLAQRKLQQQVDQDLQKEDIQQLSYAQFFNQQLTNKRFVALTFLPAVLFYVVLILFANPFLQFIIERILQSFIVIVGVATLVFTILYLSPFDPARNLLGVE
;
A
#
# COMPACT_ATOMS: atom_id res chain seq x y z
N MET A 1 22.75 2.97 44.50
CA MET A 1 23.00 1.97 43.43
C MET A 1 21.71 1.80 42.63
N VAL A 2 21.60 2.50 41.49
CA VAL A 2 20.44 2.39 40.59
C VAL A 2 20.84 1.41 39.49
N THR A 3 20.26 0.21 39.51
CA THR A 3 20.43 -0.79 38.48
C THR A 3 19.81 -0.29 37.18
N SER A 4 20.67 0.21 36.28
CA SER A 4 20.33 0.47 34.88
C SER A 4 19.95 -0.86 34.22
N LYS A 5 18.64 -1.08 34.05
CA LYS A 5 18.13 -2.14 33.18
C LYS A 5 18.44 -1.72 31.74
N ILE A 6 19.56 -2.20 31.23
CA ILE A 6 19.89 -2.15 29.80
C ILE A 6 18.80 -2.96 29.09
N HIS A 7 17.79 -2.26 28.58
CA HIS A 7 16.85 -2.83 27.62
C HIS A 7 17.65 -3.16 26.36
N LEU A 8 18.13 -4.40 26.28
CA LEU A 8 18.65 -5.01 25.06
C LEU A 8 17.58 -4.83 23.97
N LYS A 9 17.82 -3.88 23.08
CA LYS A 9 17.04 -3.65 21.86
C LYS A 9 17.05 -5.00 21.13
N PRO A 10 15.90 -5.66 20.91
CA PRO A 10 15.91 -6.98 20.30
C PRO A 10 16.57 -6.88 18.93
N GLU A 11 17.50 -7.80 18.62
CA GLU A 11 18.09 -7.94 17.29
C GLU A 11 16.98 -7.87 16.25
N LYS A 12 16.96 -6.78 15.50
CA LYS A 12 15.94 -6.57 14.48
C LYS A 12 16.26 -7.51 13.33
N PHE A 13 15.36 -8.45 13.06
CA PHE A 13 15.49 -9.33 11.91
C PHE A 13 15.07 -8.56 10.66
N ILE A 14 16.02 -7.91 9.99
CA ILE A 14 15.70 -6.93 8.94
C ILE A 14 15.52 -7.59 7.55
N PHE A 15 16.03 -8.81 7.35
CA PHE A 15 16.06 -9.48 6.04
C PHE A 15 14.70 -9.50 5.31
N PHE A 16 13.65 -10.05 5.93
CA PHE A 16 12.33 -10.12 5.30
C PHE A 16 11.70 -8.75 5.07
N SER A 17 11.94 -7.79 5.98
CA SER A 17 11.46 -6.42 5.85
C SER A 17 12.10 -5.73 4.63
N THR A 18 13.41 -5.86 4.43
CA THR A 18 14.10 -5.25 3.29
C THR A 18 13.65 -5.82 1.96
N VAL A 19 13.54 -7.15 1.84
CA VAL A 19 13.09 -7.80 0.60
C VAL A 19 11.64 -7.45 0.30
N TYR A 20 10.77 -7.47 1.31
CA TYR A 20 9.38 -7.05 1.14
C TYR A 20 9.26 -5.60 0.66
N GLN A 21 10.03 -4.68 1.25
CA GLN A 21 10.03 -3.28 0.85
C GLN A 21 10.51 -3.11 -0.60
N LYS A 22 11.56 -3.85 -1.01
CA LYS A 22 12.04 -3.86 -2.40
C LYS A 22 10.94 -4.30 -3.37
N LEU A 23 10.24 -5.40 -3.07
CA LEU A 23 9.20 -5.97 -3.95
C LEU A 23 7.92 -5.12 -3.99
N MET A 24 7.58 -4.45 -2.89
CA MET A 24 6.41 -3.58 -2.82
C MET A 24 6.47 -2.35 -3.73
N HIS A 25 7.63 -1.98 -4.29
CA HIS A 25 7.70 -0.90 -5.28
C HIS A 25 7.17 -1.31 -6.67
N GLN A 26 7.04 -2.60 -6.92
CA GLN A 26 6.70 -3.14 -8.24
C GLN A 26 5.31 -3.82 -8.20
N LYS A 27 4.36 -3.28 -8.96
CA LYS A 27 2.94 -3.72 -8.99
C LYS A 27 2.71 -5.23 -9.14
N PRO A 28 3.38 -5.98 -10.04
CA PRO A 28 3.09 -7.41 -10.18
C PRO A 28 3.42 -8.22 -8.93
N TYR A 29 4.48 -7.84 -8.21
CA TYR A 29 4.87 -8.53 -6.98
C TYR A 29 3.98 -8.17 -5.79
N GLN A 30 3.36 -6.99 -5.79
CA GLN A 30 2.36 -6.65 -4.78
C GLN A 30 1.20 -7.65 -4.79
N LEU A 31 0.67 -7.94 -5.98
CA LEU A 31 -0.43 -8.91 -6.15
C LEU A 31 0.01 -10.31 -5.73
N LEU A 32 1.19 -10.73 -6.17
CA LEU A 32 1.74 -12.05 -5.86
C LEU A 32 1.97 -12.23 -4.36
N LEU A 33 2.56 -11.23 -3.70
CA LEU A 33 2.77 -11.26 -2.25
C LEU A 33 1.42 -11.30 -1.51
N PHE A 34 0.45 -10.47 -1.89
CA PHE A 34 -0.87 -10.45 -1.28
C PHE A 34 -1.59 -11.81 -1.39
N LEU A 35 -1.52 -12.45 -2.56
CA LEU A 35 -2.09 -13.79 -2.78
C LEU A 35 -1.46 -14.83 -1.85
N PHE A 36 -0.13 -14.82 -1.73
CA PHE A 36 0.58 -15.80 -0.90
C PHE A 36 0.53 -15.50 0.62
N SER A 37 0.20 -14.27 1.03
CA SER A 37 0.01 -13.90 2.44
C SER A 37 -1.46 -13.77 2.85
N ILE A 38 -2.41 -14.25 2.05
CA ILE A 38 -3.84 -14.10 2.30
C ILE A 38 -4.29 -14.69 3.65
N LEU A 39 -3.65 -15.77 4.12
CA LEU A 39 -3.95 -16.36 5.42
C LEU A 39 -3.49 -15.50 6.62
N VAL A 40 -2.49 -14.64 6.43
CA VAL A 40 -1.92 -13.81 7.50
C VAL A 40 -2.50 -12.40 7.51
N HIS A 41 -3.04 -11.92 6.39
CA HIS A 41 -3.68 -10.62 6.29
C HIS A 41 -4.83 -10.40 7.30
N PRO A 42 -5.79 -11.32 7.52
CA PRO A 42 -6.86 -11.14 8.49
C PRO A 42 -6.35 -10.98 9.92
N PHE A 43 -5.39 -11.83 10.32
CA PHE A 43 -4.78 -11.80 11.66
C PHE A 43 -4.00 -10.50 11.89
N THR A 44 -3.16 -10.11 10.94
CA THR A 44 -2.39 -8.85 11.02
C THR A 44 -3.26 -7.62 10.95
N TYR A 45 -4.32 -7.64 10.14
CA TYR A 45 -5.28 -6.56 10.04
C TYR A 45 -6.05 -6.35 11.35
N PHE A 46 -6.39 -7.42 12.06
CA PHE A 46 -7.01 -7.32 13.37
C PHE A 46 -6.08 -6.66 14.40
N ILE A 47 -4.79 -7.03 14.41
CA ILE A 47 -3.78 -6.39 15.27
C ILE A 47 -3.59 -4.92 14.86
N TYR A 48 -3.50 -4.64 13.56
CA TYR A 48 -3.40 -3.28 13.02
C TYR A 48 -4.58 -2.41 13.48
N ARG A 49 -5.82 -2.90 13.40
CA ARG A 49 -7.00 -2.17 13.83
C ARG A 49 -7.00 -1.88 15.33
N LYS A 50 -6.59 -2.83 16.16
CA LYS A 50 -6.44 -2.62 17.62
C LYS A 50 -5.38 -1.57 17.95
N ARG A 51 -4.26 -1.59 17.22
CA ARG A 51 -3.14 -0.65 17.43
C ARG A 51 -3.41 0.74 16.83
N LYS A 52 -4.19 0.81 15.75
CA LYS A 52 -4.69 2.06 15.18
C LYS A 52 -5.62 2.79 16.14
N HIS A 53 -6.35 2.10 17.00
CA HIS A 53 -7.18 2.75 18.02
C HIS A 53 -6.37 3.35 19.19
N SER A 54 -5.12 2.94 19.39
CA SER A 54 -4.21 3.51 20.40
C SER A 54 -3.33 4.62 19.84
N ASN A 55 -3.70 5.23 18.71
CA ASN A 55 -2.78 5.98 17.86
C ASN A 55 -2.22 7.24 18.52
N THR A 56 -0.91 7.24 18.73
CA THR A 56 -0.11 8.44 19.01
C THR A 56 -0.26 9.48 17.90
N TYR A 57 -0.40 9.05 16.63
CA TYR A 57 -0.58 9.96 15.50
C TYR A 57 -1.92 10.70 15.56
N ASP A 58 -3.06 10.03 15.80
CA ASP A 58 -4.37 10.69 15.83
C ASP A 58 -4.46 11.68 16.99
N GLN A 59 -3.86 11.36 18.15
CA GLN A 59 -3.76 12.26 19.29
C GLN A 59 -2.83 13.46 19.00
N ALA A 60 -1.66 13.21 18.40
CA ALA A 60 -0.71 14.27 18.04
C ALA A 60 -1.27 15.17 16.93
N PHE A 61 -2.00 14.61 15.97
CA PHE A 61 -2.70 15.34 14.93
C PHE A 61 -3.77 16.26 15.50
N ALA A 62 -4.61 15.75 16.42
CA ALA A 62 -5.62 16.55 17.09
C ALA A 62 -5.01 17.72 17.87
N LEU A 63 -3.97 17.43 18.67
CA LEU A 63 -3.29 18.44 19.49
C LEU A 63 -2.59 19.52 18.65
N ARG A 64 -1.89 19.12 17.59
CA ARG A 64 -1.23 20.05 16.66
C ARG A 64 -2.25 20.85 15.84
N SER A 65 -3.34 20.23 15.42
CA SER A 65 -4.43 20.93 14.73
C SER A 65 -5.05 21.99 15.62
N GLN A 66 -5.26 21.66 16.90
CA GLN A 66 -5.81 22.60 17.88
C GLN A 66 -4.86 23.79 18.10
N TYR A 67 -3.55 23.56 18.19
CA TYR A 67 -2.55 24.62 18.23
C TYR A 67 -2.71 25.61 17.04
N TYR A 68 -2.81 25.11 15.81
CA TYR A 68 -2.99 25.97 14.63
C TYR A 68 -4.32 26.74 14.62
N ILE A 69 -5.39 26.14 15.17
CA ILE A 69 -6.71 26.78 15.28
C ILE A 69 -6.71 27.88 16.35
N GLU A 70 -6.17 27.58 17.54
CA GLU A 70 -6.12 28.52 18.66
C GLU A 70 -5.22 29.73 18.37
N HIS A 71 -4.14 29.54 17.62
CA HIS A 71 -3.26 30.63 17.19
C HIS A 71 -3.83 31.44 16.01
N GLY A 72 -5.06 31.15 15.55
CA GLY A 72 -5.74 31.88 14.49
C GLY A 72 -5.15 31.68 13.08
N LEU A 73 -4.17 30.79 12.92
CA LEU A 73 -3.46 30.57 11.65
C LEU A 73 -4.39 30.00 10.58
N VAL A 74 -5.34 29.15 10.97
CA VAL A 74 -6.36 28.61 10.05
C VAL A 74 -7.29 29.71 9.53
N ALA A 75 -7.69 30.65 10.40
CA ALA A 75 -8.52 31.79 10.01
C ALA A 75 -7.74 32.76 9.09
N GLN A 76 -6.46 32.96 9.37
CA GLN A 76 -5.58 33.73 8.50
C GLN A 76 -5.48 33.11 7.10
N TRP A 77 -5.20 31.80 7.01
CA TRP A 77 -5.14 31.10 5.72
C TRP A 77 -6.47 31.13 4.98
N GLN A 78 -7.60 31.00 5.68
CA GLN A 78 -8.91 31.13 5.06
C GLN A 78 -9.09 32.50 4.41
N LYS A 79 -8.70 33.58 5.09
CA LYS A 79 -8.77 34.94 4.55
C LYS A 79 -7.83 35.14 3.36
N GLU A 80 -6.62 34.60 3.43
CA GLU A 80 -5.65 34.62 2.31
C GLU A 80 -6.21 33.88 1.09
N PHE A 81 -6.80 32.69 1.28
CA PHE A 81 -7.41 31.93 0.19
C PHE A 81 -8.67 32.59 -0.37
N GLU A 82 -9.47 33.26 0.45
CA GLU A 82 -10.62 34.04 -0.02
C GLU A 82 -10.16 35.17 -0.95
N GLN A 83 -9.12 35.91 -0.57
CA GLN A 83 -8.54 36.95 -1.43
C GLN A 83 -7.99 36.39 -2.75
N GLN A 84 -7.35 35.21 -2.71
CA GLN A 84 -6.84 34.54 -3.91
C GLN A 84 -7.98 34.11 -4.85
N GLU A 85 -9.05 33.52 -4.31
CA GLU A 85 -10.19 33.11 -5.12
C GLU A 85 -10.96 34.31 -5.70
N ILE A 86 -11.06 35.43 -4.97
CA ILE A 86 -11.62 36.70 -5.49
C ILE A 86 -10.74 37.25 -6.62
N ALA A 87 -9.42 37.31 -6.43
CA ALA A 87 -8.48 37.78 -7.44
C ALA A 87 -8.55 36.91 -8.70
N LYS A 88 -8.66 35.58 -8.52
CA LYS A 88 -8.82 34.60 -9.60
C LYS A 88 -10.13 34.83 -10.38
N ALA A 89 -11.27 34.92 -9.68
CA ALA A 89 -12.56 35.17 -10.32
C ALA A 89 -12.55 36.51 -11.10
N THR A 90 -11.90 37.54 -10.55
CA THR A 90 -11.74 38.85 -11.21
C THR A 90 -10.87 38.74 -12.46
N PHE A 91 -9.74 38.02 -12.39
CA PHE A 91 -8.84 37.81 -13.52
C PHE A 91 -9.51 37.07 -14.68
N PHE A 92 -10.31 36.04 -14.38
CA PHE A 92 -11.02 35.24 -15.39
C PHE A 92 -12.40 35.81 -15.78
N LYS A 93 -12.83 36.92 -15.17
CA LYS A 93 -14.17 37.54 -15.39
C LYS A 93 -15.33 36.57 -15.12
N GLU A 94 -15.17 35.70 -14.14
CA GLU A 94 -16.18 34.72 -13.75
C GLU A 94 -17.14 35.30 -12.71
N ALA A 95 -18.44 35.07 -12.89
CA ALA A 95 -19.46 35.42 -11.90
C ALA A 95 -19.58 34.30 -10.85
N VAL A 96 -18.70 34.31 -9.84
CA VAL A 96 -18.73 33.35 -8.73
C VAL A 96 -19.46 33.96 -7.53
N LEU A 97 -20.37 33.20 -6.92
CA LEU A 97 -21.07 33.59 -5.70
C LEU A 97 -20.10 33.71 -4.51
N ALA A 98 -20.25 34.76 -3.69
CA ALA A 98 -19.42 34.97 -2.51
C ALA A 98 -19.44 33.77 -1.53
N SER A 99 -20.59 33.10 -1.40
CA SER A 99 -20.73 31.88 -0.59
C SER A 99 -19.87 30.73 -1.10
N GLN A 100 -19.70 30.62 -2.43
CA GLN A 100 -18.91 29.57 -3.06
C GLN A 100 -17.40 29.83 -2.92
N ILE A 101 -17.01 31.10 -2.98
CA ILE A 101 -15.64 31.55 -2.66
C ILE A 101 -15.30 31.20 -1.21
N GLN A 102 -16.18 31.51 -0.26
CA GLN A 102 -15.95 31.21 1.16
C GLN A 102 -15.86 29.71 1.45
N LEU A 103 -16.74 28.90 0.85
CA LEU A 103 -16.67 27.44 0.96
C LEU A 103 -15.35 26.89 0.41
N THR A 104 -14.92 27.40 -0.74
CA THR A 104 -13.66 27.01 -1.39
C THR A 104 -12.47 27.40 -0.52
N ALA A 105 -12.43 28.64 -0.04
CA ALA A 105 -11.38 29.15 0.84
C ALA A 105 -11.29 28.36 2.16
N LYS A 106 -12.44 28.02 2.77
CA LYS A 106 -12.49 27.17 3.96
C LYS A 106 -11.94 25.77 3.68
N HIS A 107 -12.30 25.17 2.54
CA HIS A 107 -11.80 23.86 2.16
C HIS A 107 -10.28 23.88 1.90
N LEU A 108 -9.77 24.92 1.24
CA LEU A 108 -8.34 25.11 1.01
C LEU A 108 -7.57 25.31 2.32
N ALA A 109 -8.11 26.11 3.26
CA ALA A 109 -7.54 26.30 4.58
C ALA A 109 -7.48 24.98 5.38
N GLN A 110 -8.53 24.16 5.31
CA GLN A 110 -8.55 22.84 5.95
C GLN A 110 -7.52 21.88 5.34
N ARG A 111 -7.38 21.85 4.01
CA ARG A 111 -6.32 21.04 3.35
C ARG A 111 -4.93 21.52 3.77
N LYS A 112 -4.70 22.83 3.82
CA LYS A 112 -3.42 23.42 4.25
C LYS A 112 -3.12 23.06 5.70
N LEU A 113 -4.11 23.12 6.59
CA LEU A 113 -3.98 22.67 7.98
C LEU A 113 -3.54 21.21 8.04
N GLN A 114 -4.21 20.32 7.33
CA GLN A 114 -3.85 18.90 7.30
C GLN A 114 -2.40 18.70 6.81
N GLN A 115 -2.04 19.33 5.69
CA GLN A 115 -0.68 19.24 5.15
C GLN A 115 0.38 19.76 6.11
N GLN A 116 0.11 20.88 6.79
CA GLN A 116 1.06 21.49 7.73
C GLN A 116 1.26 20.61 8.97
N VAL A 117 0.16 20.07 9.51
CA VAL A 117 0.21 19.14 10.64
C VAL A 117 0.96 17.87 10.25
N ASP A 118 0.69 17.31 9.07
CA ASP A 118 1.38 16.11 8.57
C ASP A 118 2.88 16.35 8.40
N GLN A 119 3.28 17.50 7.87
CA GLN A 119 4.70 17.88 7.74
C GLN A 119 5.39 18.02 9.09
N ASP A 120 4.73 18.63 10.07
CA ASP A 120 5.27 18.77 11.42
C ASP A 120 5.42 17.42 12.13
N LEU A 121 4.39 16.56 12.04
CA LEU A 121 4.42 15.22 12.61
C LEU A 121 5.48 14.35 11.94
N GLN A 122 5.69 14.48 10.63
CA GLN A 122 6.76 13.79 9.91
C GLN A 122 8.15 14.22 10.39
N LYS A 123 8.38 15.50 10.72
CA LYS A 123 9.65 15.97 11.30
C LYS A 123 9.92 15.37 12.68
N GLU A 124 8.87 15.01 13.40
CA GLU A 124 8.92 14.38 14.73
C GLU A 124 8.95 12.85 14.68
N ASP A 125 9.10 12.25 13.48
CA ASP A 125 9.03 10.79 13.23
C ASP A 125 7.67 10.16 13.62
N ILE A 126 6.64 10.98 13.75
CA ILE A 126 5.26 10.57 14.05
C ILE A 126 4.52 10.45 12.71
N GLN A 127 4.56 9.27 12.09
CA GLN A 127 3.91 9.04 10.80
C GLN A 127 2.59 8.29 10.94
N GLN A 128 1.64 8.59 10.04
CA GLN A 128 0.47 7.75 9.86
C GLN A 128 0.92 6.40 9.28
N LEU A 129 0.92 5.38 10.14
CA LEU A 129 1.40 4.06 9.76
C LEU A 129 0.39 3.39 8.82
N SER A 130 0.72 3.31 7.52
CA SER A 130 -0.10 2.55 6.57
C SER A 130 -0.09 1.05 6.91
N TYR A 131 -1.10 0.30 6.45
CA TYR A 131 -1.13 -1.15 6.67
C TYR A 131 0.11 -1.86 6.10
N ALA A 132 0.59 -1.46 4.92
CA ALA A 132 1.78 -2.03 4.31
C ALA A 132 3.05 -1.75 5.15
N GLN A 133 3.18 -0.54 5.69
CA GLN A 133 4.28 -0.18 6.60
C GLN A 133 4.16 -0.92 7.94
N PHE A 134 2.96 -1.05 8.49
CA PHE A 134 2.72 -1.82 9.70
C PHE A 134 3.12 -3.29 9.52
N PHE A 135 2.68 -3.90 8.42
CA PHE A 135 3.02 -5.28 8.09
C PHE A 135 4.54 -5.44 7.92
N ASN A 136 5.19 -4.52 7.18
CA ASN A 136 6.64 -4.51 7.04
C ASN A 136 7.37 -4.39 8.40
N GLN A 137 6.89 -3.54 9.30
CA GLN A 137 7.43 -3.45 10.66
C GLN A 137 7.24 -4.74 11.45
N GLN A 138 6.12 -5.45 11.27
CA GLN A 138 5.92 -6.76 11.90
C GLN A 138 6.89 -7.82 11.37
N LEU A 139 7.31 -7.76 10.11
CA LEU A 139 8.35 -8.66 9.56
C LEU A 139 9.70 -8.51 10.26
N THR A 140 9.97 -7.36 10.90
CA THR A 140 11.16 -7.16 11.73
C THR A 140 11.11 -7.91 13.07
N ASN A 141 9.92 -8.33 13.51
CA ASN A 141 9.72 -9.01 14.78
C ASN A 141 9.83 -10.52 14.61
N LYS A 142 10.90 -11.11 15.17
CA LYS A 142 11.17 -12.56 15.10
C LYS A 142 10.01 -13.43 15.58
N ARG A 143 9.27 -13.01 16.61
CA ARG A 143 8.11 -13.76 17.14
C ARG A 143 6.96 -13.78 16.14
N PHE A 144 6.73 -12.64 15.49
CA PHE A 144 5.70 -12.52 14.46
C PHE A 144 6.03 -13.42 13.27
N VAL A 145 7.27 -13.39 12.81
CA VAL A 145 7.75 -14.25 11.72
C VAL A 145 7.60 -15.72 12.09
N ALA A 146 8.04 -16.14 13.27
CA ALA A 146 7.93 -17.53 13.71
C ALA A 146 6.47 -18.02 13.78
N LEU A 147 5.54 -17.20 14.29
CA LEU A 147 4.12 -17.53 14.38
C LEU A 147 3.45 -17.61 13.01
N THR A 148 3.84 -16.74 12.09
CA THR A 148 3.23 -16.64 10.75
C THR A 148 3.92 -17.52 9.71
N PHE A 149 5.06 -18.14 10.05
CA PHE A 149 5.85 -18.96 9.13
C PHE A 149 5.04 -20.15 8.58
N LEU A 150 4.34 -20.86 9.45
CA LEU A 150 3.53 -22.02 9.07
C LEU A 150 2.33 -21.64 8.18
N PRO A 151 1.47 -20.66 8.54
CA PRO A 151 0.33 -20.29 7.71
C PRO A 151 0.70 -19.53 6.43
N ALA A 152 1.90 -18.94 6.33
CA ALA A 152 2.35 -18.18 5.17
C ALA A 152 3.69 -18.69 4.61
N VAL A 153 3.89 -20.01 4.59
CA VAL A 153 5.14 -20.61 4.11
C VAL A 153 5.48 -20.17 2.69
N LEU A 154 4.48 -20.12 1.79
CA LEU A 154 4.66 -19.70 0.40
C LEU A 154 5.15 -18.25 0.30
N PHE A 155 4.61 -17.35 1.12
CA PHE A 155 5.05 -15.96 1.18
C PHE A 155 6.52 -15.85 1.58
N TYR A 156 6.95 -16.60 2.61
CA TYR A 156 8.35 -16.58 3.03
C TYR A 156 9.29 -17.21 1.99
N VAL A 157 8.85 -18.28 1.31
CA VAL A 157 9.60 -18.87 0.19
C VAL A 157 9.79 -17.84 -0.93
N VAL A 158 8.74 -17.10 -1.30
CA VAL A 158 8.85 -16.02 -2.29
C VAL A 158 9.86 -14.98 -1.83
N LEU A 159 9.80 -14.51 -0.57
CA LEU A 159 10.77 -13.53 -0.09
C LEU A 159 12.22 -14.05 -0.17
N ILE A 160 12.46 -15.33 0.09
CA ILE A 160 13.80 -15.93 -0.01
C ILE A 160 14.26 -16.02 -1.46
N LEU A 161 13.40 -16.51 -2.37
CA LEU A 161 13.73 -16.65 -3.79
C LEU A 161 14.03 -15.29 -4.44
N PHE A 162 13.27 -14.26 -4.08
CA PHE A 162 13.39 -12.92 -4.65
C PHE A 162 14.38 -12.01 -3.89
N ALA A 163 15.01 -12.51 -2.83
CA ALA A 163 16.10 -11.82 -2.16
C ALA A 163 17.32 -11.69 -3.08
N ASN A 164 17.62 -12.73 -3.86
CA ASN A 164 18.72 -12.75 -4.81
C ASN A 164 18.24 -12.39 -6.22
N PRO A 165 18.81 -11.34 -6.87
CA PRO A 165 18.40 -10.95 -8.22
C PRO A 165 18.62 -12.04 -9.28
N PHE A 166 19.60 -12.92 -9.11
CA PHE A 166 19.85 -14.02 -10.02
C PHE A 166 18.74 -15.09 -9.96
N LEU A 167 18.32 -15.46 -8.74
CA LEU A 167 17.21 -16.40 -8.54
C LEU A 167 15.89 -15.79 -9.03
N GLN A 168 15.65 -14.51 -8.71
CA GLN A 168 14.50 -13.77 -9.22
C GLN A 168 14.41 -13.87 -10.75
N PHE A 169 15.50 -13.61 -11.47
CA PHE A 169 15.54 -13.71 -12.92
C PHE A 169 15.21 -15.12 -13.42
N ILE A 170 15.80 -16.16 -12.82
CA ILE A 170 15.54 -17.56 -13.20
C ILE A 170 14.05 -17.90 -13.01
N ILE A 171 13.47 -17.56 -11.86
CA ILE A 171 12.06 -17.85 -11.57
C ILE A 171 11.13 -17.14 -12.55
N GLU A 172 11.40 -15.87 -12.87
CA GLU A 172 10.62 -15.12 -13.86
C GLU A 172 10.67 -15.77 -15.24
N ARG A 173 11.85 -16.25 -15.66
CA ARG A 173 11.99 -16.98 -16.93
C ARG A 173 11.24 -18.30 -16.94
N ILE A 174 11.34 -19.09 -15.87
CA ILE A 174 10.60 -20.35 -15.75
C ILE A 174 9.10 -20.10 -15.83
N LEU A 175 8.61 -19.09 -15.10
CA LEU A 175 7.19 -18.76 -15.04
C LEU A 175 6.67 -18.24 -16.38
N GLN A 176 7.44 -17.39 -17.07
CA GLN A 176 7.15 -16.94 -18.43
C GLN A 176 7.07 -18.14 -19.41
N SER A 177 8.08 -19.00 -19.42
CA SER A 177 8.10 -20.19 -20.29
C SER A 177 6.95 -21.15 -19.99
N PHE A 178 6.63 -21.37 -18.71
CA PHE A 178 5.51 -22.20 -18.30
C PHE A 178 4.18 -21.67 -18.82
N ILE A 179 3.92 -20.36 -18.66
CA ILE A 179 2.70 -19.72 -19.18
C ILE A 179 2.60 -19.89 -20.70
N VAL A 180 3.71 -19.72 -21.43
CA VAL A 180 3.74 -19.91 -22.90
C VAL A 180 3.40 -21.36 -23.28
N ILE A 181 4.04 -22.34 -22.63
CA ILE A 181 3.82 -23.76 -22.92
C ILE A 181 2.37 -24.15 -22.65
N VAL A 182 1.83 -23.78 -21.49
CA VAL A 182 0.43 -24.07 -21.13
C VAL A 182 -0.52 -23.35 -22.09
N GLY A 183 -0.26 -22.08 -22.40
CA GLY A 183 -1.10 -21.30 -23.31
C GLY A 183 -1.16 -21.90 -24.72
N VAL A 184 -0.01 -22.27 -25.29
CA VAL A 184 0.05 -22.93 -26.61
C VAL A 184 -0.64 -24.29 -26.55
N ALA A 185 -0.37 -25.11 -25.53
CA ALA A 185 -0.98 -26.42 -25.39
C ALA A 185 -2.51 -26.32 -25.31
N THR A 186 -3.04 -25.46 -24.43
CA THR A 186 -4.48 -25.22 -24.31
C THR A 186 -5.07 -24.77 -25.64
N LEU A 187 -4.45 -23.82 -26.33
CA LEU A 187 -4.93 -23.32 -27.63
C LEU A 187 -4.97 -24.42 -28.69
N VAL A 188 -3.91 -25.22 -28.82
CA VAL A 188 -3.85 -26.33 -29.78
C VAL A 188 -4.94 -27.36 -29.47
N PHE A 189 -5.09 -27.78 -28.22
CA PHE A 189 -6.13 -28.73 -27.84
C PHE A 189 -7.55 -28.15 -28.00
N THR A 190 -7.76 -26.88 -27.70
CA THR A 190 -9.05 -26.20 -27.92
C THR A 190 -9.38 -26.14 -29.41
N ILE A 191 -8.41 -25.82 -30.28
CA ILE A 191 -8.62 -25.83 -31.73
C ILE A 191 -8.96 -27.24 -32.20
N LEU A 192 -8.24 -28.27 -31.75
CA LEU A 192 -8.55 -29.66 -32.11
C LEU A 192 -9.94 -30.10 -31.63
N TYR A 193 -10.36 -29.66 -30.43
CA TYR A 193 -11.68 -29.96 -29.88
C TYR A 193 -12.82 -29.27 -30.65
N LEU A 194 -12.62 -28.00 -31.04
CA LEU A 194 -13.60 -27.23 -31.80
C LEU A 194 -13.57 -27.53 -33.31
N SER A 195 -12.48 -28.11 -33.80
CA SER A 195 -12.34 -28.44 -35.20
C SER A 195 -13.21 -29.65 -35.52
N PRO A 196 -14.20 -29.52 -36.43
CA PRO A 196 -15.00 -30.64 -36.88
C PRO A 196 -14.20 -31.44 -37.91
N PHE A 197 -13.06 -32.00 -37.51
CA PHE A 197 -12.45 -33.08 -38.26
C PHE A 197 -13.11 -34.37 -37.82
N ASP A 198 -14.31 -34.59 -38.32
CA ASP A 198 -14.81 -35.93 -38.54
C ASP A 198 -14.39 -36.33 -39.96
N PRO A 199 -13.14 -36.83 -40.18
CA PRO A 199 -12.72 -37.30 -41.49
C PRO A 199 -13.61 -38.45 -41.99
N ALA A 200 -14.36 -39.14 -41.10
CA ALA A 200 -15.34 -40.14 -41.51
C ALA A 200 -16.58 -39.51 -42.16
N ARG A 201 -16.97 -38.29 -41.77
CA ARG A 201 -18.08 -37.54 -42.41
C ARG A 201 -17.73 -37.06 -43.82
N ASN A 202 -16.47 -36.68 -44.06
CA ASN A 202 -15.99 -36.27 -45.38
C ASN A 202 -15.71 -37.47 -46.31
N LEU A 203 -15.43 -38.66 -45.77
CA LEU A 203 -15.14 -39.87 -46.57
C LEU A 203 -16.38 -40.76 -46.82
N LEU A 204 -17.41 -40.71 -45.96
CA LEU A 204 -18.61 -41.55 -46.12
C LEU A 204 -19.80 -40.83 -46.75
N GLY A 205 -19.70 -39.54 -47.05
CA GLY A 205 -20.71 -38.81 -47.85
C GLY A 205 -22.14 -39.16 -47.47
N VAL A 206 -22.48 -39.03 -46.20
CA VAL A 206 -23.86 -39.22 -45.74
C VAL A 206 -24.52 -37.85 -45.64
N GLU A 207 -25.60 -37.70 -46.39
CA GLU A 207 -26.54 -36.56 -46.40
C GLU A 207 -26.95 -36.11 -45.00
#